data_AF-A0A259JIC7-F1
#
_entry.id   AF-A0A259JIC7-F1
#
_cell.length_a   1.000
_cell.length_b   1.000
_cell.length_c   1.000
_cell.angle_alpha   90.00
_cell.angle_beta   90.00
_cell.angle_gamma   90.00
#
_symmetry.space_group_name_H-M   'P 1'
#
loop_
_entity.id
_entity.type
_entity.pdbx_description
1 polymer ?
#
loop_
_entity_poly.entity_id
_entity_poly.type
_entity_poly.pdbx_seq_one_letter_code
_entity_poly.pdbx_strand_id
1 'polypeptide(L)' 'DADIAIWDPGVTRTLTHDLIRDGADYTPYEGIEITGWPVLTMLRGKTVVREGEVVGQKGRGQHLAREKSPFAVRREPGTA' A
#
# COMPACT_ATOMS: atom_id res chain seq x y z
N ASP A 1 -2.00 16.49 -4.34
CA ASP A 1 -1.16 15.30 -4.08
C ASP A 1 -0.13 15.61 -3.02
N ALA A 2 0.22 14.60 -2.23
CA ALA A 2 1.26 14.53 -1.19
C ALA A 2 1.06 13.17 -0.49
N ASP A 3 1.22 12.11 -1.28
CA ASP A 3 1.02 10.73 -0.86
C ASP A 3 2.40 10.13 -0.62
N ILE A 4 2.76 9.98 0.65
CA ILE A 4 4.15 9.75 1.09
C ILE A 4 4.14 8.69 2.18
N ALA A 5 5.06 7.72 2.09
CA ALA A 5 5.39 6.84 3.19
C ALA A 5 6.77 7.24 3.76
N ILE A 6 6.86 7.39 5.07
CA ILE A 6 8.11 7.54 5.81
C ILE A 6 8.52 6.15 6.28
N TRP A 7 9.74 5.78 5.93
CA TRP A 7 10.28 4.45 6.12
C TRP A 7 11.50 4.51 7.03
N ASP A 8 11.56 3.65 8.04
CA ASP A 8 12.75 3.45 8.85
C ASP A 8 13.51 2.23 8.32
N PRO A 9 14.68 2.40 7.70
CA PRO A 9 15.45 1.28 7.15
C PRO A 9 16.17 0.45 8.22
N GLY A 10 16.27 0.93 9.46
CA GLY A 10 16.97 0.25 10.56
C GLY A 10 16.11 -0.70 11.39
N VAL A 11 14.79 -0.69 11.18
CA VAL A 11 13.87 -1.57 11.90
C VAL A 11 13.85 -2.96 11.26
N THR A 12 14.21 -3.97 12.04
CA THR A 12 14.08 -5.38 11.68
C THR A 12 12.96 -6.02 12.52
N ARG A 13 12.10 -6.81 11.87
CA ARG A 13 11.00 -7.53 12.53
C ARG A 13 10.75 -8.86 11.84
N THR A 14 10.37 -9.86 12.63
CA THR A 14 9.69 -11.05 12.11
C THR A 14 8.24 -10.68 11.80
N LEU A 15 7.82 -10.92 10.56
CA LEU A 15 6.47 -10.61 10.14
C LEU A 15 5.50 -11.65 10.69
N THR A 16 4.45 -11.16 11.32
CA THR A 16 3.32 -11.95 11.83
C THR A 16 2.02 -11.31 11.38
N HIS A 17 0.94 -12.08 11.27
CA HIS A 17 -0.35 -11.55 10.82
C HIS A 17 -0.87 -10.39 11.69
N ASP A 18 -0.64 -10.39 13.00
CA ASP A 18 -1.11 -9.34 13.93
C ASP A 18 -0.52 -7.94 13.65
N LEU A 19 0.60 -7.87 12.92
CA LEU A 19 1.20 -6.62 12.44
C LEU A 19 0.50 -6.05 11.21
N ILE A 20 -0.35 -6.83 10.54
CA ILE A 20 -1.03 -6.47 9.29
C ILE A 20 -2.47 -6.04 9.60
N ARG A 21 -2.90 -4.95 8.98
CA ARG A 21 -4.26 -4.39 9.14
C ARG A 21 -5.10 -4.72 7.90
N ASP A 22 -5.38 -6.00 7.70
CA ASP A 22 -6.27 -6.50 6.64
C ASP A 22 -7.52 -7.19 7.21
N GLY A 23 -8.31 -7.82 6.33
CA GLY A 23 -9.52 -8.55 6.70
C GLY A 23 -9.35 -10.07 6.75
N ALA A 24 -8.12 -10.58 6.63
CA ALA A 24 -7.83 -12.00 6.71
C ALA A 24 -7.48 -12.40 8.16
N ASP A 25 -7.26 -13.69 8.38
CA ASP A 25 -6.81 -14.29 9.65
C ASP A 25 -5.42 -14.96 9.53
N TYR A 26 -4.74 -14.78 8.39
CA TYR A 26 -3.41 -15.31 8.13
C TYR A 26 -2.64 -14.40 7.15
N THR A 27 -1.31 -14.58 7.11
CA THR A 27 -0.45 -14.03 6.07
C THR A 27 0.45 -15.12 5.48
N PRO A 28 0.67 -15.17 4.16
CA PRO A 28 1.62 -16.13 3.57
C PRO A 28 3.09 -15.83 3.94
N TYR A 29 3.33 -14.68 4.58
CA TYR A 29 4.65 -14.19 4.94
C TYR A 29 4.99 -14.42 6.42
N GLU A 30 4.20 -15.24 7.12
CA GLU A 30 4.36 -15.54 8.54
C GLU A 30 5.77 -16.07 8.84
N GLY A 31 6.43 -15.51 9.85
CA GLY A 31 7.77 -15.92 10.28
C GLY A 31 8.92 -15.38 9.43
N ILE A 32 8.66 -14.63 8.36
CA ILE A 32 9.73 -14.03 7.54
C ILE A 32 10.30 -12.81 8.26
N GLU A 33 11.62 -12.78 8.46
CA GLU A 33 12.32 -11.59 8.94
C GLU A 33 12.51 -10.58 7.80
N ILE A 34 12.12 -9.33 8.06
CA ILE A 34 12.30 -8.22 7.13
C ILE A 34 13.03 -7.05 7.79
N THR A 35 13.78 -6.29 6.99
CA THR A 35 14.45 -5.06 7.42
C THR A 35 13.93 -3.88 6.61
N GLY A 36 13.58 -2.80 7.31
CA GLY A 36 12.84 -1.67 6.79
C GLY A 36 11.36 -1.72 7.16
N TRP A 37 10.85 -0.68 7.82
CA TRP A 37 9.46 -0.64 8.29
C TRP A 37 8.79 0.73 8.01
N PRO A 38 7.51 0.76 7.56
CA PRO A 38 6.77 1.99 7.44
C PRO A 38 6.41 2.54 8.82
N VAL A 39 6.85 3.76 9.14
CA VAL A 39 6.56 4.42 10.43
C VAL A 39 5.43 5.43 10.33
N LEU A 40 5.20 5.99 9.12
CA LEU A 40 4.14 6.96 8.87
C LEU A 40 3.70 6.92 7.41
N THR A 41 2.38 6.91 7.16
CA THR A 41 1.82 7.05 5.81
C THR A 41 0.94 8.29 5.75
N MET A 42 1.13 9.11 4.71
CA MET A 42 0.34 10.29 4.40
C MET A 42 -0.46 10.07 3.13
N LEU A 43 -1.70 10.54 3.15
CA LEU A 43 -2.57 10.68 1.98
C LEU A 43 -2.91 12.16 1.84
N ARG A 44 -2.62 12.77 0.69
CA ARG A 44 -2.90 14.17 0.38
C ARG A 44 -2.51 15.11 1.53
N GLY A 45 -1.29 14.95 2.04
CA GLY A 45 -0.73 15.83 3.07
C GLY A 45 -1.25 15.60 4.49
N LYS A 46 -2.07 14.57 4.76
CA LYS A 46 -2.45 14.21 6.14
C LYS A 46 -2.05 12.79 6.45
N THR A 47 -1.56 12.59 7.67
CA THR A 47 -1.27 11.28 8.23
C THR A 47 -2.53 10.42 8.26
N VAL A 48 -2.42 9.20 7.74
CA VAL A 48 -3.47 8.17 7.76
C VAL A 48 -3.05 6.93 8.53
N VAL A 49 -1.74 6.67 8.63
CA VAL A 49 -1.15 5.65 9.50
C VAL A 49 0.04 6.25 10.23
N ARG A 50 0.18 5.95 11.52
CA ARG A 50 1.35 6.32 12.34
C ARG A 50 1.65 5.18 13.31
N GLU A 51 2.89 4.75 13.36
CA GLU A 51 3.38 3.74 14.33
C GLU A 51 2.53 2.44 14.35
N GLY A 52 2.05 2.01 13.17
CA GLY A 52 1.23 0.80 13.03
C GLY A 52 -0.28 1.01 13.21
N GLU A 53 -0.70 2.20 13.65
CA GLU A 53 -2.10 2.51 13.92
C GLU A 53 -2.75 3.35 12.81
N VAL A 54 -3.97 2.99 12.44
CA VAL A 54 -4.78 3.74 11.47
C VAL A 54 -5.41 4.94 12.18
N VAL A 55 -4.93 6.13 11.82
CA VAL A 55 -5.41 7.41 12.39
C VAL A 55 -6.23 8.23 11.38
N GLY A 56 -6.35 7.74 10.15
CA GLY A 56 -7.12 8.37 9.08
C GLY A 56 -8.64 8.16 9.24
N GLN A 57 -9.42 9.09 8.69
CA GLN A 57 -10.88 8.97 8.65
C GLN A 57 -11.35 8.17 7.43
N LYS A 58 -12.36 7.32 7.62
CA LYS A 58 -13.06 6.62 6.54
C LYS A 58 -13.61 7.62 5.51
N GLY A 59 -13.55 7.26 4.23
CA GLY A 59 -14.07 8.09 3.13
C GLY A 59 -13.10 9.16 2.61
N ARG A 60 -11.87 9.21 3.13
CA ARG A 60 -10.86 10.18 2.67
C ARG A 60 -10.24 9.86 1.30
N GLY A 61 -10.39 8.63 0.83
CA GLY A 61 -10.06 8.24 -0.53
C GLY A 61 -10.98 8.91 -1.56
N GLN A 62 -10.46 9.12 -2.76
CA GLN A 62 -11.25 9.67 -3.88
C GLN A 62 -10.88 8.89 -5.14
N HIS A 63 -11.87 8.67 -6.01
CA HIS A 63 -11.64 8.07 -7.32
C HIS A 63 -10.79 8.99 -8.18
N LEU A 64 -9.67 8.47 -8.66
CA LEU A 64 -8.82 9.16 -9.64
C LEU A 64 -9.09 8.55 -11.02
N ALA A 65 -9.85 9.26 -11.86
CA ALA A 65 -10.12 8.82 -13.21
C ALA A 65 -8.82 8.75 -14.03
N ARG A 66 -8.71 7.74 -14.89
CA ARG A 66 -7.56 7.54 -15.78
C ARG A 66 -8.06 7.32 -17.20
N GLU A 67 -7.34 7.88 -18.17
CA GLU A 67 -7.60 7.63 -19.59
C GLU A 67 -7.07 6.25 -20.02
N LYS A 68 -7.45 5.81 -21.23
CA LYS A 68 -6.88 4.59 -21.82
C LYS A 68 -5.37 4.73 -21.95
N SER A 69 -4.64 3.67 -21.59
CA SER A 69 -3.20 3.62 -21.81
C SER A 69 -2.89 3.84 -23.30
N PRO A 70 -1.88 4.66 -23.65
CA PRO A 70 -1.44 4.79 -25.04
C PRO A 70 -0.88 3.46 -25.60
N PHE A 71 -0.52 2.51 -24.73
CA PHE A 71 -0.05 1.17 -25.12
C PHE A 71 -1.18 0.13 -25.20
N ALA A 72 -2.41 0.48 -24.83
CA ALA A 72 -3.57 -0.38 -25.03
C ALA A 72 -4.03 -0.32 -26.50
N VAL A 73 -3.14 -0.72 -27.41
CA VAL A 73 -3.49 -0.93 -28.82
C VAL A 73 -4.39 -2.16 -28.87
N ARG A 74 -5.61 -1.99 -29.36
CA ARG A 74 -6.50 -3.11 -29.66
C ARG A 74 -5.81 -3.94 -30.75
N ARG A 75 -5.41 -5.18 -30.45
CA ARG A 75 -5.03 -6.13 -31.51
C ARG A 75 -6.24 -6.28 -32.43
N GLU A 76 -6.06 -6.00 -33.72
CA GLU A 76 -7.11 -6.30 -34.68
C GLU A 76 -7.34 -7.82 -34.70
N PRO A 77 -8.59 -8.29 -34.71
CA PRO A 77 -8.85 -9.71 -34.89
C PRO A 77 -8.40 -10.11 -36.30
N GLY A 78 -7.33 -10.90 -36.42
CA GLY A 78 -7.00 -11.57 -37.68
C GLY A 78 -5.60 -11.34 -38.26
N THR A 79 -4.54 -11.37 -37.46
CA THR A 79 -3.20 -11.62 -38.00
C THR A 79 -2.50 -12.66 -37.14
N ALA A 80 -2.67 -13.92 -37.57
CA ALA A 80 -1.74 -15.01 -37.32
C ALA A 80 -0.72 -15.03 -38.45
#